data_AF-A0A2L2NQF7-F1
#
_entry.id   AF-A0A2L2NQF7-F1
#
_cell.length_a   1.000
_cell.length_b   1.000
_cell.length_c   1.000
_cell.angle_alpha   90.00
_cell.angle_beta   90.00
_cell.angle_gamma   90.00
#
_symmetry.space_group_name_H-M   'P 1'
#
loop_
_entity.id
_entity.type
_entity.pdbx_description
1 polymer ?
#
loop_
_entity_poly.entity_id
_entity_poly.type
_entity_poly.pdbx_seq_one_letter_code
_entity_poly.pdbx_strand_id
1 'polypeptide(L)'
;MPNPRPLQMRDLRLISMYSNWEFGMTPQQFYSKWAVSYEQIALICSRSDSTVRGWFRNGRNRRYPTRNDLLHLGLMDFLLEHYEEIPEHIQGLLRFAAS
;
A
#
# COMPACT_ATOMS: atom_id res chain seq x y z
N MET A 1 24.76 -12.21 -18.97
CA MET A 1 23.99 -11.56 -17.88
C MET A 1 24.44 -10.11 -17.81
N PRO A 2 23.55 -9.11 -17.88
CA PRO A 2 23.97 -7.73 -17.73
C PRO A 2 24.52 -7.50 -16.32
N ASN A 3 25.60 -6.73 -16.21
CA ASN A 3 26.15 -6.33 -14.92
C ASN A 3 25.10 -5.48 -14.17
N PRO A 4 24.84 -5.76 -12.88
CA PRO A 4 23.91 -4.97 -12.10
C PRO A 4 24.42 -3.53 -11.98
N ARG A 5 23.51 -2.56 -12.10
CA ARG A 5 23.83 -1.15 -11.91
C ARG A 5 24.25 -0.92 -10.44
N PRO A 6 25.41 -0.30 -10.17
CA PRO A 6 25.81 0.02 -8.81
C PRO A 6 24.87 1.09 -8.22
N LEU A 7 24.46 0.88 -6.97
CA LEU A 7 23.67 1.84 -6.22
C LEU A 7 24.51 3.05 -5.82
N GLN A 8 23.96 4.24 -5.96
CA GLN A 8 24.56 5.47 -5.46
C GLN A 8 24.13 5.76 -4.02
N MET A 9 24.80 6.71 -3.38
CA MET A 9 24.49 7.12 -1.99
C MET A 9 23.02 7.54 -1.82
N ARG A 10 22.45 8.21 -2.84
CA ARG A 10 21.03 8.56 -2.86
C ARG A 10 20.15 7.32 -2.79
N ASP A 11 20.46 6.29 -3.57
CA ASP A 11 19.67 5.05 -3.64
C ASP A 11 19.74 4.28 -2.31
N LEU A 12 20.93 4.21 -1.71
CA LEU A 12 21.12 3.59 -0.39
C LEU A 12 20.35 4.32 0.71
N ARG A 13 20.33 5.65 0.68
CA ARG A 13 19.53 6.45 1.60
C ARG A 13 18.04 6.17 1.43
N LEU A 14 17.56 6.12 0.20
CA LEU A 14 16.17 5.79 -0.10
C LEU A 14 15.79 4.39 0.39
N ILE A 15 16.65 3.38 0.16
CA ILE A 15 16.45 2.01 0.67
C ILE A 15 16.39 2.00 2.19
N SER A 16 17.28 2.73 2.87
CA SER A 16 17.29 2.82 4.32
C SER A 16 16.01 3.47 4.86
N MET A 17 15.56 4.55 4.23
CA MET A 17 14.28 5.20 4.58
C MET A 17 13.11 4.24 4.38
N TYR A 18 13.05 3.53 3.25
CA TYR A 18 12.00 2.56 2.96
C TYR A 18 11.98 1.39 3.95
N SER A 19 13.17 0.90 4.34
CA SER A 19 13.29 -0.25 5.25
C SER A 19 12.83 0.09 6.67
N ASN A 20 13.10 1.32 7.10
CA ASN A 20 12.74 1.84 8.43
C ASN A 20 11.45 2.66 8.41
N TRP A 21 10.68 2.58 7.32
CA TRP A 21 9.51 3.42 7.14
C TRP A 21 8.41 3.01 8.13
N GLU A 22 7.98 3.96 8.96
CA GLU A 22 6.81 3.83 9.85
C GLU A 22 5.49 4.24 9.18
N PHE A 23 5.55 4.63 7.90
CA PHE A 23 4.37 5.02 7.14
C PHE A 23 3.47 3.83 6.88
N GLY A 24 2.20 4.01 7.23
CA GLY A 24 1.15 3.04 7.01
C GLY A 24 -0.18 3.65 7.41
N MET A 25 -1.26 3.05 6.92
CA MET A 25 -2.62 3.49 7.24
C MET A 25 -3.42 2.28 7.71
N THR A 26 -4.17 2.45 8.82
CA THR A 26 -5.04 1.37 9.30
C THR A 26 -6.24 1.18 8.35
N PRO A 27 -6.82 -0.03 8.29
CA PRO A 27 -8.02 -0.27 7.51
C PRO A 27 -9.17 0.68 7.87
N GLN A 28 -9.32 1.05 9.15
CA GLN A 28 -10.33 1.99 9.60
C GLN A 28 -10.09 3.42 9.08
N GLN A 29 -8.84 3.90 9.13
CA GLN A 29 -8.48 5.20 8.57
C GLN A 29 -8.70 5.23 7.06
N PHE A 30 -8.23 4.21 6.35
CA PHE A 30 -8.36 4.12 4.89
C PHE A 30 -9.82 4.06 4.45
N TYR A 31 -10.62 3.20 5.11
CA TYR A 31 -12.06 3.12 4.88
C TYR A 31 -12.76 4.46 5.15
N SER A 32 -12.43 5.11 6.27
CA SER A 32 -13.05 6.39 6.64
C SER A 32 -12.70 7.52 5.67
N LYS A 33 -11.49 7.50 5.09
CA LYS A 33 -11.02 8.54 4.17
C LYS A 33 -11.60 8.36 2.75
N TRP A 34 -11.58 7.13 2.23
CA TRP A 34 -11.89 6.86 0.83
C TRP A 34 -13.26 6.22 0.58
N ALA A 35 -13.98 5.80 1.64
CA ALA A 35 -15.27 5.11 1.54
C ALA A 35 -15.25 3.86 0.65
N VAL A 36 -14.10 3.17 0.57
CA VAL A 36 -13.92 1.94 -0.20
C VAL A 36 -14.65 0.75 0.42
N SER A 37 -14.92 -0.29 -0.37
CA SER A 37 -15.47 -1.55 0.13
C SER A 37 -14.40 -2.43 0.81
N TYR A 38 -14.84 -3.44 1.57
CA TYR A 38 -13.92 -4.40 2.19
C TYR A 38 -13.22 -5.28 1.14
N GLU A 39 -13.87 -5.55 0.02
CA GLU A 39 -13.32 -6.28 -1.13
C GLU A 39 -12.20 -5.47 -1.80
N GLN A 40 -12.36 -4.15 -1.94
CA GLN A 40 -11.30 -3.27 -2.44
C GLN A 40 -10.08 -3.26 -1.50
N ILE A 41 -10.31 -3.18 -0.18
CA ILE A 41 -9.23 -3.31 0.81
C ILE A 41 -8.55 -4.68 0.71
N ALA A 42 -9.32 -5.75 0.48
CA ALA A 42 -8.80 -7.10 0.32
C ALA A 42 -7.90 -7.22 -0.91
N LEU A 43 -8.30 -6.62 -2.05
CA LEU A 43 -7.50 -6.55 -3.26
C LEU A 43 -6.19 -5.79 -3.02
N ILE A 44 -6.25 -4.60 -2.42
CA ILE A 44 -5.06 -3.76 -2.15
C ILE A 44 -4.06 -4.52 -1.27
N CYS A 45 -4.53 -5.19 -0.23
CA CYS A 45 -3.66 -5.89 0.72
C CYS A 45 -3.34 -7.34 0.32
N SER A 46 -3.81 -7.82 -0.83
CA SER A 46 -3.70 -9.24 -1.23
C SER A 46 -4.19 -10.22 -0.15
N ARG A 47 -5.37 -9.95 0.42
CA ARG A 47 -6.01 -10.76 1.46
C ARG A 47 -7.36 -11.29 1.00
N SER A 48 -7.91 -12.24 1.75
CA SER A 48 -9.31 -12.65 1.56
C SER A 48 -10.28 -11.66 2.20
N ASP A 49 -11.49 -11.53 1.63
CA ASP A 49 -12.56 -10.70 2.20
C ASP A 49 -12.90 -11.10 3.65
N SER A 50 -12.78 -12.39 3.98
CA SER A 50 -13.02 -12.89 5.33
C SER A 50 -11.95 -12.40 6.32
N THR A 51 -10.71 -12.23 5.86
CA THR A 51 -9.62 -11.65 6.66
C THR A 51 -9.87 -10.18 6.92
N VAL A 52 -10.19 -9.41 5.87
CA VAL A 52 -10.47 -7.97 5.98
C VAL A 52 -11.68 -7.73 6.86
N ARG A 53 -12.80 -8.44 6.65
CA ARG A 53 -13.97 -8.37 7.55
C ARG A 53 -13.59 -8.59 9.01
N GLY A 54 -12.66 -9.51 9.28
CA GLY A 54 -12.12 -9.77 10.61
C GLY A 54 -11.41 -8.57 11.27
N TRP A 55 -10.85 -7.65 10.49
CA TRP A 55 -10.19 -6.42 10.99
C TRP A 55 -11.18 -5.38 11.53
N PHE A 56 -12.40 -5.39 11.04
CA PHE A 56 -13.48 -4.47 11.44
C PHE A 56 -14.41 -5.05 12.52
N ARG A 57 -14.19 -6.31 12.94
CA ARG A 57 -14.96 -6.92 14.04
C ARG A 57 -14.49 -6.43 15.40
N ASN A 58 -15.43 -6.40 16.34
CA ASN A 58 -15.15 -6.17 17.76
C ASN A 58 -15.03 -7.50 18.53
N GLY A 59 -14.29 -7.49 19.64
CA GLY A 59 -14.22 -8.61 20.59
C GLY A 59 -13.22 -9.72 20.24
N ARG A 60 -13.44 -10.92 20.81
CA ARG A 60 -12.46 -12.04 20.82
C ARG A 60 -12.09 -12.59 19.43
N ASN A 61 -12.92 -12.36 18.42
CA ASN A 61 -12.69 -12.83 17.05
C ASN A 61 -12.08 -11.75 16.14
N ARG A 62 -11.62 -10.63 16.71
CA ARG A 62 -10.94 -9.56 15.97
C ARG A 62 -9.59 -10.06 15.47
N ARG A 63 -9.35 -9.84 14.17
CA ARG A 63 -8.03 -10.02 13.55
C ARG A 63 -7.36 -8.66 13.44
N TYR A 64 -6.04 -8.65 13.30
CA TYR A 64 -5.27 -7.43 13.12
C TYR A 64 -4.55 -7.46 11.77
N PRO A 65 -4.45 -6.31 11.06
CA PRO A 65 -3.61 -6.19 9.89
C PRO A 65 -2.14 -6.35 10.27
N THR A 66 -1.36 -6.94 9.38
CA THR A 66 0.10 -7.00 9.49
C THR A 66 0.72 -5.65 9.10
N ARG A 67 2.01 -5.45 9.41
CA ARG A 67 2.75 -4.25 8.96
C ARG A 67 2.69 -4.07 7.44
N ASN A 68 2.75 -5.14 6.66
CA ASN A 68 2.66 -5.07 5.21
C ASN A 68 1.28 -4.60 4.73
N ASP A 69 0.20 -5.03 5.40
CA ASP A 69 -1.15 -4.57 5.06
C ASP A 69 -1.28 -3.06 5.31
N LEU A 70 -0.74 -2.57 6.44
CA LEU A 70 -0.71 -1.13 6.75
C LEU A 70 0.11 -0.34 5.72
N LEU A 71 1.26 -0.89 5.28
CA LEU A 71 2.11 -0.28 4.27
C LEU A 71 1.41 -0.22 2.91
N HIS A 72 0.72 -1.29 2.49
CA HIS A 72 -0.04 -1.29 1.24
C HIS A 72 -1.15 -0.24 1.24
N LEU A 73 -1.88 -0.10 2.35
CA LEU A 73 -2.91 0.93 2.48
C LEU A 73 -2.30 2.33 2.51
N GLY A 74 -1.18 2.54 3.21
CA GLY A 74 -0.48 3.83 3.18
C GLY A 74 0.03 4.18 1.78
N LEU A 75 0.63 3.23 1.06
CA LEU A 75 1.10 3.45 -0.30
C LEU A 75 -0.06 3.76 -1.26
N MET A 76 -1.18 3.03 -1.13
CA MET A 76 -2.36 3.30 -1.94
C MET A 76 -2.97 4.67 -1.61
N ASP A 77 -2.96 5.08 -0.33
CA ASP A 77 -3.39 6.41 0.09
C ASP A 77 -2.55 7.52 -0.56
N PHE A 78 -1.22 7.37 -0.54
CA PHE A 78 -0.30 8.27 -1.22
C PHE A 78 -0.57 8.33 -2.72
N LEU A 79 -0.78 7.18 -3.36
CA LEU A 79 -1.07 7.12 -4.79
C LEU A 79 -2.40 7.81 -5.12
N LEU A 80 -3.46 7.58 -4.34
CA LEU A 80 -4.77 8.21 -4.57
C LEU A 80 -4.76 9.72 -4.35
N GLU A 81 -3.96 10.24 -3.42
CA GLU A 81 -3.83 11.70 -3.19
C GLU A 81 -3.01 12.41 -4.27
N HIS A 82 -1.94 11.76 -4.76
CA HIS A 82 -0.92 12.45 -5.55
C HIS A 82 -0.82 11.93 -7.00
N TYR A 83 -1.75 11.10 -7.46
CA TYR A 83 -1.67 10.49 -8.80
C TYR A 83 -1.55 11.55 -9.90
N GLU A 84 -2.36 12.62 -9.80
CA GLU A 84 -2.40 13.74 -10.74
C GLU A 84 -1.12 14.60 -10.72
N GLU A 85 -0.34 14.54 -9.63
CA GLU A 85 0.96 15.22 -9.53
C GLU A 85 2.10 14.43 -10.21
N ILE A 86 1.89 13.13 -10.47
CA ILE A 86 2.88 12.28 -11.12
C ILE A 86 2.94 12.67 -12.62
N PRO A 87 4.13 12.94 -13.19
CA PRO A 87 4.26 13.25 -14.61
C PRO A 87 3.64 12.15 -15.50
N GLU A 88 2.91 12.52 -16.54
CA GLU A 88 2.18 11.59 -17.42
C GLU A 88 3.04 10.43 -17.96
N HIS A 89 4.29 10.71 -18.33
CA HIS A 89 5.22 9.69 -18.82
C HIS A 89 5.57 8.63 -17.77
N ILE A 90 5.47 8.95 -16.47
CA ILE A 90 5.63 8.02 -15.36
C ILE A 90 4.31 7.32 -15.03
N GLN A 91 3.17 8.01 -15.14
CA GLN A 91 1.84 7.37 -14.99
C GLN A 91 1.68 6.19 -15.97
N GLY A 92 2.22 6.32 -17.19
CA GLY A 92 2.27 5.23 -18.16
C GLY A 92 3.04 3.98 -17.71
N LEU A 93 3.97 4.11 -16.76
CA LEU A 93 4.70 3.00 -16.14
C LEU A 93 3.91 2.34 -15.01
N LEU A 94 2.99 3.09 -14.39
CA LEU A 94 2.09 2.61 -13.34
C LEU A 94 0.86 1.88 -13.88
N ARG A 95 0.84 1.51 -15.17
CA ARG A 95 -0.26 0.74 -15.78
C ARG A 95 -0.46 -0.57 -15.02
N PHE A 96 -1.41 -0.56 -14.10
CA PHE A 96 -1.98 -1.77 -13.53
C PHE A 96 -2.71 -2.48 -14.66
N ALA A 97 -2.34 -3.74 -14.93
CA ALA A 97 -3.09 -4.55 -15.88
C ALA A 97 -4.55 -4.57 -15.41
N ALA A 98 -5.44 -3.95 -16.17
CA ALA A 98 -6.87 -4.11 -15.97
C ALA A 98 -7.20 -5.57 -16.30
N SER A 99 -7.61 -6.32 -15.28
CA SER A 99 -8.20 -7.65 -15.44
C SER A 99 -9.54 -7.54 -16.15
#